data_AF-A0A379WJT2-F1
#
_entry.id   AF-A0A379WJT2-F1
#
_cell.length_a   1.000
_cell.length_b   1.000
_cell.length_c   1.000
_cell.angle_alpha   90.00
_cell.angle_beta   90.00
_cell.angle_gamma   90.00
#
_symmetry.space_group_name_H-M   'P 1'
#
loop_
_entity.id
_entity.type
_entity.pdbx_description
1 polymer ?
#
loop_
_entity_poly.entity_id
_entity_poly.type
_entity_poly.pdbx_seq_one_letter_code
_entity_poly.pdbx_strand_id
1 'polypeptide(L)'
;MAELVASVPFPVKNISIASFGESGVFVDKEGVILTPMLAWYDRRGESYLSSLSKAEAEELYSITGLPPHSNYSAFKMRWLLDNYSLHERKDICWLHAPEVLLWRMTGAKKTEISLASRTLCLDIAHRTWSRNAAGILGIPFGVLAPLIKPGEVAGWMTATLREELGFSHEVKVTLAGHDHMVGARALQMQPGDVLNSTGTTEGILLLNTQPTLDVQARRNKLANGCYSGW
;
A
#
# COMPACT_ATOMS: atom_id res chain seq x y z
N MET A 1 -9.50 20.37 7.29
CA MET A 1 -10.53 19.35 7.59
C MET A 1 -11.66 19.94 8.43
N ALA A 2 -11.39 20.69 9.50
CA ALA A 2 -12.42 21.38 10.29
C ALA A 2 -13.36 22.27 9.44
N GLU A 3 -12.82 23.05 8.50
CA GLU A 3 -13.64 23.87 7.58
C GLU A 3 -14.61 23.02 6.74
N LEU A 4 -14.14 21.89 6.19
CA LEU A 4 -14.97 20.97 5.41
C LEU A 4 -16.08 20.38 6.30
N VAL A 5 -15.75 19.98 7.53
CA VAL A 5 -16.72 19.45 8.50
C VAL A 5 -17.78 20.47 8.87
N ALA A 6 -17.38 21.73 9.07
CA ALA A 6 -18.30 22.83 9.35
C ALA A 6 -19.19 23.21 8.16
N SER A 7 -18.71 22.98 6.93
CA SER A 7 -19.43 23.32 5.70
C SER A 7 -20.50 22.31 5.27
N VAL A 8 -20.47 21.07 5.79
CA VAL A 8 -21.40 20.02 5.36
C VAL A 8 -22.69 20.06 6.17
N PRO A 9 -23.87 19.98 5.53
CA PRO A 9 -25.15 20.05 6.23
C PRO A 9 -25.54 18.75 6.94
N PHE A 10 -24.72 17.70 6.83
CA PHE A 10 -24.99 16.37 7.38
C PHE A 10 -23.82 15.87 8.23
N PRO A 11 -24.07 15.08 9.29
CA PRO A 11 -23.01 14.53 10.12
C PRO A 11 -22.12 13.56 9.33
N VAL A 12 -20.81 13.81 9.30
CA VAL A 12 -19.83 12.90 8.69
C VAL A 12 -19.64 11.70 9.62
N LYS A 13 -20.13 10.53 9.21
CA LYS A 13 -19.99 9.28 9.98
C LYS A 13 -18.76 8.44 9.61
N ASN A 14 -18.22 8.65 8.40
CA ASN A 14 -17.12 7.88 7.86
C ASN A 14 -16.19 8.76 7.03
N ILE A 15 -14.88 8.57 7.22
CA ILE A 15 -13.84 9.11 6.35
C ILE A 15 -13.10 7.92 5.74
N SER A 16 -13.06 7.84 4.41
CA SER A 16 -12.34 6.78 3.70
C SER A 16 -11.17 7.36 2.93
N ILE A 17 -10.00 6.74 3.08
CA ILE A 17 -8.74 7.22 2.50
C ILE A 17 -8.40 6.39 1.26
N ALA A 18 -8.27 7.05 0.11
CA ALA A 18 -7.69 6.52 -1.11
C ALA A 18 -6.43 7.31 -1.45
N SER A 19 -5.37 6.66 -1.90
CA SER A 19 -4.12 7.36 -2.23
C SER A 19 -3.20 6.53 -3.13
N PHE A 20 -2.10 7.15 -3.55
CA PHE A 20 -1.00 6.47 -4.22
C PHE A 20 -0.34 5.42 -3.30
N GLY A 21 0.26 4.41 -3.91
CA GLY A 21 1.00 3.37 -3.21
C GLY A 21 2.51 3.68 -3.07
N GLU A 22 3.24 2.63 -2.72
CA GLU A 22 4.70 2.52 -2.81
C GLU A 22 5.57 3.43 -1.91
N SER A 23 5.09 4.61 -1.52
CA SER A 23 5.80 5.56 -0.64
C SER A 23 5.36 5.36 0.80
N GLY A 24 6.31 5.33 1.73
CA GLY A 24 6.01 5.09 3.14
C GLY A 24 7.17 5.40 4.08
N VAL A 25 6.95 5.10 5.36
CA VAL A 25 7.88 5.33 6.45
C VAL A 25 7.89 4.14 7.41
N PHE A 26 8.98 3.98 8.15
CA PHE A 26 8.97 3.16 9.36
C PHE A 26 8.52 3.99 10.57
N VAL A 27 7.64 3.41 11.38
CA VAL A 27 7.22 3.97 12.67
C VAL A 27 7.50 2.99 13.80
N ASP A 28 7.82 3.47 15.00
CA ASP A 28 7.98 2.62 16.18
C ASP A 28 6.67 2.43 16.96
N LYS A 29 6.69 1.62 18.02
CA LYS A 29 5.52 1.33 18.86
C LYS A 29 5.00 2.56 19.61
N GLU A 30 5.88 3.51 19.95
CA GLU A 30 5.55 4.80 20.58
C GLU A 30 4.89 5.78 19.61
N GLY A 31 4.98 5.52 18.31
CA GLY A 31 4.33 6.34 17.31
C GLY A 31 5.20 7.49 16.79
N VAL A 32 6.52 7.27 16.76
CA VAL A 32 7.51 8.15 16.15
C VAL A 32 7.80 7.66 14.74
N ILE A 33 7.88 8.60 13.80
CA ILE A 33 8.37 8.32 12.43
C ILE A 33 9.89 8.26 12.49
N LEU A 34 10.46 7.11 12.12
CA LEU A 34 11.90 6.84 12.21
C LEU A 34 12.67 7.20 10.94
N THR A 35 11.97 7.27 9.80
CA THR A 35 12.60 7.43 8.48
C THR A 35 11.86 8.46 7.63
N PRO A 36 12.54 9.12 6.68
CA PRO A 36 11.86 9.96 5.70
C PRO A 36 10.93 9.13 4.81
N MET A 37 9.94 9.81 4.22
CA MET A 37 9.10 9.21 3.19
C MET A 37 9.79 9.35 1.83
N LEU A 38 10.26 8.24 1.29
CA LEU A 38 10.79 8.21 -0.07
C LEU A 38 9.64 8.16 -1.07
N ALA A 39 9.67 9.04 -2.07
CA ALA A 39 8.66 9.07 -3.13
C ALA A 39 8.64 7.75 -3.93
N TRP A 40 7.51 7.43 -4.55
CA TRP A 40 7.33 6.17 -5.27
C TRP A 40 8.33 6.02 -6.43
N TYR A 41 8.72 7.12 -7.08
CA TYR A 41 9.72 7.18 -8.15
C TYR A 41 11.18 7.33 -7.65
N ASP A 42 11.42 7.28 -6.34
CA ASP A 42 12.78 7.38 -5.78
C ASP A 42 13.65 6.19 -6.23
N ARG A 43 14.86 6.50 -6.69
CA ARG A 43 15.78 5.56 -7.35
C ARG A 43 16.80 4.92 -6.41
N ARG A 44 16.81 5.25 -5.12
CA ARG A 44 17.77 4.70 -4.14
C ARG A 44 17.68 3.18 -4.00
N GLY A 45 16.56 2.59 -4.41
CA GLY A 45 16.33 1.14 -4.46
C GLY A 45 17.00 0.39 -5.62
N GLU A 46 17.61 1.09 -6.59
CA GLU A 46 18.07 0.47 -7.85
C GLU A 46 19.26 -0.49 -7.69
N SER A 47 20.14 -0.25 -6.73
CA SER A 47 21.26 -1.16 -6.44
C SER A 47 20.76 -2.53 -5.96
N TYR A 48 19.73 -2.56 -5.12
CA TYR A 48 19.11 -3.79 -4.63
C TYR A 48 18.35 -4.53 -5.73
N LEU A 49 17.69 -3.80 -6.64
CA LEU A 49 17.09 -4.40 -7.82
C LEU A 49 18.16 -5.07 -8.69
N SER A 50 19.32 -4.41 -8.85
CA SER A 50 20.43 -4.90 -9.67
C SER A 50 21.16 -6.10 -9.07
N SER A 51 21.04 -6.30 -7.75
CA SER A 51 21.61 -7.47 -7.07
C SER A 51 20.72 -8.71 -7.14
N LEU A 52 19.46 -8.60 -7.58
CA LEU A 52 18.60 -9.77 -7.74
C LEU A 52 19.13 -10.67 -8.84
N SER A 53 19.32 -11.94 -8.53
CA SER A 53 19.55 -12.97 -9.54
C SER A 53 18.30 -13.12 -10.41
N LYS A 54 18.49 -13.70 -11.59
CA LYS A 54 17.37 -14.03 -12.48
C LYS A 54 16.36 -14.95 -11.80
N ALA A 55 16.82 -15.93 -11.02
CA ALA A 55 15.96 -16.87 -10.32
C ALA A 55 15.08 -16.16 -9.27
N GLU A 56 15.68 -15.28 -8.46
CA GLU A 56 14.95 -14.49 -7.46
C GLU A 56 13.93 -13.55 -8.10
N ALA A 57 14.30 -12.90 -9.22
CA ALA A 57 13.37 -12.04 -9.94
C ALA A 57 12.18 -12.83 -10.52
N GLU A 58 12.41 -14.05 -10.99
CA GLU A 58 11.36 -14.95 -11.48
C GLU A 58 10.46 -15.46 -10.35
N GLU A 59 11.04 -15.76 -9.19
CA GLU A 59 10.31 -16.18 -8.00
C GLU A 59 9.48 -15.04 -7.39
N LEU A 60 10.02 -13.82 -7.34
CA LEU A 60 9.24 -12.65 -6.94
C LEU A 60 8.05 -12.42 -7.85
N TYR A 61 8.22 -12.58 -9.17
CA TYR A 61 7.10 -12.46 -10.10
C TYR A 61 6.04 -13.53 -9.87
N SER A 62 6.44 -14.79 -9.65
CA SER A 62 5.48 -15.89 -9.46
C SER A 62 4.65 -15.73 -8.18
N ILE A 63 5.23 -15.14 -7.13
CA ILE A 63 4.55 -14.88 -5.86
C ILE A 63 3.68 -13.61 -5.93
N THR A 64 4.25 -12.52 -6.44
CA THR A 64 3.66 -11.18 -6.28
C THR A 64 2.88 -10.73 -7.51
N GLY A 65 3.12 -11.37 -8.67
CA GLY A 65 2.61 -10.93 -9.96
C GLY A 65 3.19 -9.60 -10.45
N LEU A 66 4.22 -9.07 -9.79
CA LEU A 66 4.88 -7.82 -10.15
C LEU A 66 6.25 -8.10 -10.78
N PRO A 67 6.56 -7.53 -11.96
CA PRO A 67 7.93 -7.49 -12.46
C PRO A 67 8.78 -6.64 -11.51
N PRO A 68 9.89 -7.13 -10.95
CA PRO A 68 10.69 -6.34 -10.02
C PRO A 68 11.11 -4.99 -10.61
N HIS A 69 10.86 -3.92 -9.84
CA HIS A 69 11.17 -2.54 -10.20
C HIS A 69 11.43 -1.71 -8.93
N SER A 70 12.37 -0.77 -8.97
CA SER A 70 12.75 0.08 -7.81
C SER A 70 11.60 0.93 -7.26
N ASN A 71 10.57 1.14 -8.08
CA ASN A 71 9.35 1.84 -7.67
C ASN A 71 8.57 1.13 -6.56
N TYR A 72 8.70 -0.19 -6.36
CA TYR A 72 7.93 -0.88 -5.32
C TYR A 72 8.49 -0.65 -3.91
N SER A 73 7.62 -0.72 -2.90
CA SER A 73 7.95 -0.38 -1.51
C SER A 73 9.13 -1.18 -0.96
N ALA A 74 9.27 -2.46 -1.32
CA ALA A 74 10.33 -3.32 -0.78
C ALA A 74 11.73 -2.75 -0.95
N PHE A 75 12.06 -2.18 -2.10
CA PHE A 75 13.40 -1.63 -2.31
C PHE A 75 13.65 -0.36 -1.48
N LYS A 76 12.59 0.44 -1.23
CA LYS A 76 12.64 1.58 -0.31
C LYS A 76 12.76 1.13 1.14
N MET A 77 11.97 0.12 1.54
CA MET A 77 12.08 -0.51 2.85
C MET A 77 13.51 -0.99 3.08
N ARG A 78 14.09 -1.73 2.13
CA ARG A 78 15.45 -2.26 2.24
C ARG A 78 16.48 -1.14 2.38
N TRP A 79 16.42 -0.12 1.51
CA TRP A 79 17.33 1.03 1.60
C TRP A 79 17.23 1.72 2.96
N LEU A 80 16.02 1.97 3.46
CA LEU A 80 15.81 2.63 4.75
C LEU A 80 16.27 1.76 5.92
N LEU A 81 16.03 0.45 5.89
CA LEU A 81 16.51 -0.47 6.92
C LEU A 81 18.04 -0.47 7.02
N ASP A 82 18.74 -0.48 5.87
CA ASP A 82 20.20 -0.42 5.81
C ASP A 82 20.75 0.94 6.29
N ASN A 83 20.18 2.05 5.79
CA ASN A 83 20.73 3.40 6.05
C ASN A 83 20.36 3.97 7.42
N TYR A 84 19.30 3.45 8.05
CA TYR A 84 18.86 3.86 9.40
C TYR A 84 19.13 2.79 10.47
N SER A 85 19.84 1.71 10.12
CA SER A 85 20.22 0.63 11.05
C SER A 85 19.01 0.01 11.78
N LEU A 86 17.94 -0.30 11.04
CA LEU A 86 16.66 -0.73 11.60
C LEU A 86 16.39 -2.24 11.51
N HIS A 87 17.27 -3.03 10.91
CA HIS A 87 17.05 -4.48 10.69
C HIS A 87 16.77 -5.28 11.96
N GLU A 88 17.45 -4.96 13.07
CA GLU A 88 17.31 -5.68 14.34
C GLU A 88 16.13 -5.18 15.20
N ARG A 89 15.48 -4.09 14.79
CA ARG A 89 14.32 -3.53 15.51
C ARG A 89 13.11 -4.44 15.33
N LYS A 90 12.46 -4.80 16.45
CA LYS A 90 11.25 -5.65 16.46
C LYS A 90 9.97 -4.87 16.75
N ASP A 91 10.11 -3.58 17.06
CA ASP A 91 9.07 -2.66 17.49
C ASP A 91 8.65 -1.69 16.37
N ILE A 92 9.08 -1.93 15.14
CA ILE A 92 8.82 -1.04 13.99
C ILE A 92 7.80 -1.62 13.03
N CYS A 93 7.09 -0.73 12.34
CA CYS A 93 6.08 -1.06 11.35
C CYS A 93 6.26 -0.15 10.13
N TRP A 94 6.17 -0.72 8.94
CA TRP A 94 6.08 0.03 7.70
C TRP A 94 4.64 0.53 7.50
N LEU A 95 4.49 1.79 7.14
CA LEU A 95 3.22 2.40 6.75
C LEU A 95 3.41 3.25 5.49
N HIS A 96 2.58 3.01 4.48
CA HIS A 96 2.46 3.88 3.32
C HIS A 96 1.82 5.22 3.68
N ALA A 97 1.94 6.22 2.82
CA ALA A 97 1.34 7.54 3.01
C ALA A 97 -0.14 7.53 3.50
N PRO A 98 -1.09 6.81 2.87
CA PRO A 98 -2.48 6.74 3.38
C PRO A 98 -2.59 6.08 4.76
N GLU A 99 -1.70 5.13 5.05
CA GLU A 99 -1.69 4.36 6.30
C GLU A 99 -1.11 5.20 7.45
N VAL A 100 -0.17 6.11 7.16
CA VAL A 100 0.28 7.13 8.11
C VAL A 100 -0.89 8.03 8.50
N LEU A 101 -1.71 8.47 7.54
CA LEU A 101 -2.90 9.29 7.84
C LEU A 101 -3.90 8.51 8.70
N LEU A 102 -4.22 7.27 8.32
CA LEU A 102 -5.06 6.38 9.14
C LEU A 102 -4.53 6.28 10.57
N TRP A 103 -3.24 5.99 10.72
CA TRP A 103 -2.60 5.81 12.01
C TRP A 103 -2.62 7.11 12.83
N ARG A 104 -2.38 8.27 12.23
CA ARG A 104 -2.51 9.56 12.92
C ARG A 104 -3.94 9.84 13.36
N MET A 105 -4.94 9.41 12.58
CA MET A 105 -6.34 9.62 12.91
C MET A 105 -6.86 8.66 13.98
N THR A 106 -6.33 7.44 14.06
CA THR A 106 -6.97 6.34 14.81
C THR A 106 -6.05 5.58 15.77
N GLY A 107 -4.73 5.77 15.66
CA GLY A 107 -3.73 4.92 16.31
C GLY A 107 -3.53 3.54 15.67
N ALA A 108 -4.39 3.13 14.72
CA ALA A 108 -4.30 1.82 14.09
C ALA A 108 -3.23 1.77 12.99
N LYS A 109 -2.38 0.74 13.04
CA LYS A 109 -1.37 0.43 12.03
C LYS A 109 -1.85 -0.75 11.20
N LYS A 110 -2.43 -0.47 10.04
CA LYS A 110 -3.02 -1.46 9.13
C LYS A 110 -2.70 -1.06 7.69
N THR A 111 -2.62 -2.04 6.81
CA THR A 111 -2.45 -1.83 5.36
C THR A 111 -3.60 -2.48 4.61
N GLU A 112 -4.09 -1.81 3.59
CA GLU A 112 -5.16 -2.31 2.75
C GLU A 112 -4.57 -3.12 1.59
N ILE A 113 -5.23 -4.21 1.20
CA ILE A 113 -4.64 -5.20 0.31
C ILE A 113 -4.22 -4.66 -1.08
N SER A 114 -4.95 -3.70 -1.65
CA SER A 114 -4.56 -3.10 -2.93
C SER A 114 -3.26 -2.29 -2.81
N LEU A 115 -3.04 -1.61 -1.68
CA LEU A 115 -1.76 -0.94 -1.36
C LEU A 115 -0.65 -1.97 -1.11
N ALA A 116 -0.94 -3.02 -0.33
CA ALA A 116 -0.02 -4.11 -0.05
C ALA A 116 0.44 -4.84 -1.33
N SER A 117 -0.45 -4.96 -2.32
CA SER A 117 -0.15 -5.58 -3.63
C SER A 117 0.90 -4.82 -4.45
N ARG A 118 1.29 -3.61 -4.01
CA ARG A 118 2.32 -2.76 -4.63
C ARG A 118 3.66 -2.78 -3.89
N THR A 119 3.85 -3.72 -2.97
CA THR A 119 5.05 -3.76 -2.13
C THR A 119 6.17 -4.66 -2.66
N LEU A 120 5.86 -5.65 -3.52
CA LEU A 120 6.64 -6.88 -3.76
C LEU A 120 6.70 -7.87 -2.57
N CYS A 121 5.91 -7.69 -1.52
CA CYS A 121 5.87 -8.62 -0.38
C CYS A 121 4.55 -9.39 -0.26
N LEU A 122 3.53 -9.08 -1.06
CA LEU A 122 2.23 -9.75 -1.02
C LEU A 122 2.24 -10.99 -1.95
N ASP A 123 1.82 -12.14 -1.42
CA ASP A 123 1.37 -13.27 -2.24
C ASP A 123 0.02 -12.91 -2.84
N ILE A 124 -0.01 -12.70 -4.16
CA ILE A 124 -1.21 -12.21 -4.84
C ILE A 124 -2.29 -13.28 -4.99
N ALA A 125 -1.92 -14.56 -5.00
CA ALA A 125 -2.86 -15.68 -5.11
C ALA A 125 -3.60 -15.89 -3.78
N HIS A 126 -2.85 -15.87 -2.67
CA HIS A 126 -3.40 -16.11 -1.33
C HIS A 126 -3.86 -14.84 -0.62
N ARG A 127 -3.52 -13.65 -1.16
CA ARG A 127 -3.90 -12.35 -0.58
C ARG A 127 -3.33 -12.15 0.84
N THR A 128 -2.11 -12.64 1.05
CA THR A 128 -1.40 -12.60 2.34
C THR A 128 0.05 -12.17 2.16
N TRP A 129 0.70 -11.68 3.22
CA TRP A 129 2.13 -11.42 3.18
C TRP A 129 2.94 -12.70 2.92
N SER A 130 3.89 -12.65 1.99
CA SER A 130 4.80 -13.75 1.67
C SER A 130 6.10 -13.61 2.44
N ARG A 131 6.38 -14.57 3.32
CA ARG A 131 7.67 -14.68 4.00
C ARG A 131 8.82 -14.89 3.01
N ASN A 132 8.54 -15.61 1.93
CA ASN A 132 9.53 -15.90 0.91
C ASN A 132 9.93 -14.63 0.14
N ALA A 133 8.94 -13.87 -0.35
CA ALA A 133 9.21 -12.61 -1.03
C ALA A 133 9.93 -11.60 -0.12
N ALA A 134 9.47 -11.46 1.14
CA ALA A 134 10.18 -10.65 2.12
C ALA A 134 11.62 -11.13 2.37
N GLY A 135 11.85 -12.44 2.41
CA GLY A 135 13.18 -13.05 2.55
C GLY A 135 14.12 -12.71 1.40
N ILE A 136 13.68 -12.89 0.15
CA ILE A 136 14.43 -12.52 -1.07
C ILE A 136 14.84 -11.05 -1.03
N LEU A 137 13.92 -10.19 -0.58
CA LEU A 137 14.12 -8.74 -0.54
C LEU A 137 14.84 -8.25 0.73
N GLY A 138 15.20 -9.16 1.64
CA GLY A 138 15.85 -8.84 2.91
C GLY A 138 15.01 -7.91 3.80
N ILE A 139 13.69 -8.10 3.82
CA ILE A 139 12.74 -7.36 4.66
C ILE A 139 12.33 -8.21 5.87
N PRO A 140 12.57 -7.76 7.10
CA PRO A 140 12.11 -8.48 8.29
C PRO A 140 10.57 -8.57 8.29
N PHE A 141 10.03 -9.79 8.30
CA PHE A 141 8.58 -10.00 8.13
C PHE A 141 7.71 -9.27 9.16
N GLY A 142 8.24 -9.06 10.38
CA GLY A 142 7.52 -8.38 11.47
C GLY A 142 7.24 -6.89 11.23
N VAL A 143 7.89 -6.26 10.25
CA VAL A 143 7.65 -4.84 9.94
C VAL A 143 6.42 -4.62 9.07
N LEU A 144 5.87 -5.68 8.45
CA LEU A 144 4.73 -5.56 7.55
C LEU A 144 3.44 -5.42 8.36
N ALA A 145 2.71 -4.31 8.14
CA ALA A 145 1.48 -4.03 8.87
C ALA A 145 0.41 -5.13 8.61
N PRO A 146 -0.48 -5.43 9.58
CA PRO A 146 -1.60 -6.32 9.37
C PRO A 146 -2.49 -5.89 8.19
N LEU A 147 -2.88 -6.87 7.37
CA LEU A 147 -3.73 -6.67 6.20
C LEU A 147 -5.20 -6.47 6.60
N ILE A 148 -5.87 -5.57 5.90
CA ILE A 148 -7.33 -5.41 5.91
C ILE A 148 -7.90 -5.39 4.50
N LYS A 149 -9.20 -5.66 4.40
CA LYS A 149 -9.93 -5.57 3.15
C LYS A 149 -10.30 -4.11 2.82
N PRO A 150 -10.53 -3.79 1.54
CA PRO A 150 -11.02 -2.48 1.14
C PRO A 150 -12.32 -2.14 1.87
N GLY A 151 -12.40 -0.94 2.45
CA GLY A 151 -13.60 -0.48 3.17
C GLY A 151 -13.85 -1.15 4.52
N GLU A 152 -13.00 -2.09 4.95
CA GLU A 152 -13.04 -2.63 6.31
C GLU A 152 -12.76 -1.51 7.32
N VAL A 153 -13.37 -1.61 8.52
CA VAL A 153 -13.12 -0.66 9.60
C VAL A 153 -11.66 -0.74 10.03
N ALA A 154 -10.88 0.24 9.58
CA ALA A 154 -9.47 0.31 9.89
C ALA A 154 -9.27 0.83 11.32
N GLY A 155 -10.06 1.83 11.73
CA GLY A 155 -10.13 2.31 13.11
C GLY A 155 -11.21 3.36 13.33
N TRP A 156 -11.22 3.92 14.53
CA TRP A 156 -12.09 5.04 14.91
C TRP A 156 -11.25 6.26 15.23
N MET A 157 -11.72 7.44 14.85
CA MET A 157 -11.02 8.68 15.10
C MET A 157 -10.79 8.88 16.60
N THR A 158 -9.57 9.26 17.01
CA THR A 158 -9.25 9.50 18.41
C THR A 158 -10.13 10.60 19.01
N ALA A 159 -10.38 10.54 20.32
CA ALA A 159 -11.17 11.57 21.00
C ALA A 159 -10.57 12.97 20.82
N THR A 160 -9.25 13.10 20.97
CA THR A 160 -8.52 14.36 20.78
C THR A 160 -8.71 14.93 19.38
N LEU A 161 -8.55 14.11 18.33
CA LEU A 161 -8.71 14.60 16.96
C LEU A 161 -10.18 14.94 16.64
N ARG A 162 -11.14 14.21 17.21
CA ARG A 162 -12.56 14.54 17.06
C ARG A 162 -12.88 15.91 17.64
N GLU A 163 -12.41 16.19 18.85
CA GLU A 163 -12.59 17.49 19.50
C GLU A 163 -11.96 18.61 18.67
N GLU A 164 -10.72 18.44 18.21
CA GLU A 164 -10.01 19.41 17.36
C GLU A 164 -10.75 19.70 16.05
N LEU A 165 -11.40 18.69 15.46
CA LEU A 165 -12.12 18.80 14.19
C LEU A 165 -13.62 19.15 14.35
N GLY A 166 -14.12 19.29 15.58
CA GLY A 166 -15.51 19.65 15.86
C GLY A 166 -16.52 18.50 15.70
N PHE A 167 -16.08 17.24 15.81
CA PHE A 167 -16.99 16.10 15.78
C PHE A 167 -17.57 15.79 17.16
N SER A 168 -18.89 15.77 17.27
CA SER A 168 -19.62 15.41 18.50
C SER A 168 -19.95 13.92 18.62
N HIS A 169 -19.68 13.12 17.57
CA HIS A 169 -19.97 11.69 17.50
C HIS A 169 -18.76 10.87 17.04
N GLU A 170 -18.83 9.55 17.10
CA GLU A 170 -17.75 8.69 16.62
C GLU A 170 -17.65 8.71 15.10
N VAL A 171 -16.42 8.91 14.60
CA VAL A 171 -16.13 8.92 13.16
C VAL A 171 -15.30 7.69 12.83
N LYS A 172 -15.84 6.85 11.95
CA LYS A 172 -15.15 5.69 11.42
C LYS A 172 -14.11 6.13 10.39
N VAL A 173 -12.94 5.49 10.40
CA VAL A 173 -11.91 5.70 9.38
C VAL A 173 -11.60 4.38 8.68
N THR A 174 -11.65 4.40 7.34
CA THR A 174 -11.41 3.24 6.48
C THR A 174 -10.31 3.52 5.47
N LEU A 175 -9.65 2.48 4.97
CA LEU A 175 -8.82 2.56 3.77
C LEU A 175 -9.65 2.05 2.59
N ALA A 176 -9.84 2.90 1.56
CA ALA A 176 -10.46 2.50 0.30
C ALA A 176 -9.45 1.75 -0.60
N GLY A 177 -8.18 2.13 -0.52
CA GLY A 177 -7.07 1.46 -1.21
C GLY A 177 -6.32 2.37 -2.17
N HIS A 178 -5.62 1.73 -3.12
CA HIS A 178 -4.81 2.36 -4.14
C HIS A 178 -5.68 3.16 -5.11
N ASP A 179 -5.28 4.38 -5.43
CA ASP A 179 -6.02 5.36 -6.25
C ASP A 179 -6.55 4.78 -7.57
N HIS A 180 -5.73 4.05 -8.35
CA HIS A 180 -6.16 3.41 -9.59
C HIS A 180 -7.25 2.36 -9.37
N MET A 181 -7.17 1.57 -8.30
CA MET A 181 -8.17 0.53 -7.99
C MET A 181 -9.47 1.14 -7.49
N VAL A 182 -9.37 2.18 -6.67
CA VAL A 182 -10.52 2.97 -6.20
C VAL A 182 -11.17 3.71 -7.36
N GLY A 183 -10.38 4.28 -8.28
CA GLY A 183 -10.86 4.94 -9.49
C GLY A 183 -11.62 3.97 -10.41
N ALA A 184 -11.08 2.77 -10.63
CA ALA A 184 -11.77 1.71 -11.37
C ALA A 184 -13.12 1.34 -10.72
N ARG A 185 -13.15 1.28 -9.38
CA ARG A 185 -14.40 1.05 -8.64
C ARG A 185 -15.40 2.19 -8.78
N ALA A 186 -14.94 3.43 -8.74
CA ALA A 186 -15.78 4.62 -8.92
C ALA A 186 -16.41 4.66 -10.32
N LEU A 187 -15.69 4.18 -11.34
CA LEU A 187 -16.20 4.00 -12.70
C LEU A 187 -17.09 2.76 -12.88
N GLN A 188 -17.30 1.97 -11.82
CA GLN A 188 -18.10 0.74 -11.84
C GLN A 188 -17.59 -0.29 -12.87
N MET A 189 -16.27 -0.33 -13.12
CA MET A 189 -15.67 -1.28 -14.05
C MET A 189 -16.04 -2.73 -13.70
N GLN A 190 -16.26 -3.52 -14.74
CA GLN A 190 -16.52 -4.95 -14.70
C GLN A 190 -15.30 -5.73 -15.20
N PRO A 191 -15.16 -7.03 -14.84
CA PRO A 191 -14.13 -7.88 -15.43
C PRO A 191 -14.17 -7.83 -16.97
N GLY A 192 -13.01 -7.59 -17.58
CA GLY A 192 -12.86 -7.37 -19.02
C GLY A 192 -12.76 -5.90 -19.42
N ASP A 193 -13.16 -4.97 -18.55
CA ASP A 193 -13.04 -3.54 -18.83
C ASP A 193 -11.58 -3.09 -18.78
N VAL A 194 -11.24 -2.19 -19.70
CA VAL A 194 -9.94 -1.53 -19.77
C VAL A 194 -10.13 -0.05 -19.48
N LEU A 195 -9.36 0.46 -18.53
CA LEU A 195 -9.21 1.88 -18.27
C LEU A 195 -7.86 2.33 -18.81
N ASN A 196 -7.87 3.24 -19.77
CA ASN A 196 -6.68 3.99 -20.16
C ASN A 196 -6.71 5.37 -19.49
N SER A 197 -5.86 5.55 -18.48
CA SER A 197 -5.68 6.84 -17.80
C SER A 197 -4.46 7.55 -18.41
N THR A 198 -4.71 8.60 -19.19
CA THR A 198 -3.69 9.36 -19.90
C THR A 198 -3.57 10.79 -19.35
N GLY A 199 -2.33 11.22 -19.12
CA GLY A 199 -1.98 12.57 -18.67
C GLY A 199 -0.48 12.80 -18.85
N THR A 200 0.22 13.29 -17.82
CA THR A 200 1.70 13.36 -17.82
C THR A 200 2.36 11.98 -17.93
N THR A 201 1.64 10.94 -17.50
CA THR A 201 1.99 9.53 -17.66
C THR A 201 0.78 8.76 -18.18
N GLU A 202 0.99 7.58 -18.75
CA GLU A 202 -0.08 6.69 -19.20
C GLU A 202 -0.12 5.45 -18.32
N GLY A 203 -1.33 5.10 -17.85
CA GLY A 203 -1.61 3.88 -17.11
C GLY A 203 -2.74 3.11 -17.77
N ILE A 204 -2.46 1.88 -18.21
CA ILE A 204 -3.47 0.97 -18.73
C ILE A 204 -3.79 -0.06 -17.66
N LEU A 205 -5.05 -0.08 -17.23
CA LEU A 205 -5.58 -1.00 -16.23
C LEU A 205 -6.61 -1.92 -16.88
N LEU A 206 -6.40 -3.23 -16.79
CA LEU A 206 -7.39 -4.25 -17.13
C LEU A 206 -7.93 -4.84 -15.82
N LEU A 207 -9.26 -4.81 -15.64
CA LEU A 207 -9.89 -5.49 -14.51
C LEU A 207 -10.15 -6.96 -14.87
N ASN A 208 -9.68 -7.88 -14.03
CA ASN A 208 -9.92 -9.31 -14.20
C ASN A 208 -10.30 -9.96 -12.86
N THR A 209 -10.84 -11.19 -12.90
CA THR A 209 -11.26 -11.93 -11.70
C THR A 209 -10.09 -12.59 -10.96
N GLN A 210 -8.98 -12.84 -11.66
CA GLN A 210 -7.79 -13.48 -11.13
C GLN A 210 -6.52 -12.91 -11.77
N PRO A 211 -5.36 -12.96 -11.08
CA PRO A 211 -4.09 -12.54 -11.65
C PRO A 211 -3.67 -13.47 -12.81
N THR A 212 -3.00 -12.90 -13.81
CA THR A 212 -2.42 -13.66 -14.92
C THR A 212 -0.93 -13.83 -14.65
N LEU A 213 -0.53 -15.06 -14.31
CA LEU A 213 0.83 -15.40 -13.85
C LEU A 213 1.58 -16.36 -14.80
N ASP A 214 1.09 -16.53 -16.03
CA ASP A 214 1.72 -17.41 -17.00
C ASP A 214 3.07 -16.86 -17.54
N VAL A 215 3.77 -17.70 -18.30
CA VAL A 215 5.07 -17.35 -18.88
C VAL A 215 4.97 -16.14 -19.83
N GLN A 216 3.84 -15.97 -20.51
CA GLN A 216 3.65 -14.87 -21.44
C GLN A 216 3.42 -13.55 -20.69
N ALA A 217 2.60 -13.55 -19.63
CA ALA A 217 2.40 -12.41 -18.75
C ALA A 217 3.73 -11.94 -18.14
N ARG A 218 4.56 -12.88 -17.67
CA ARG A 218 5.92 -12.60 -17.19
C ARG A 218 6.80 -11.97 -18.27
N ARG A 219 6.84 -12.56 -19.47
CA ARG A 219 7.62 -12.05 -20.61
C ARG A 219 7.18 -10.64 -21.01
N ASN A 220 5.88 -10.38 -20.97
CA ASN A 220 5.28 -9.08 -21.26
C ASN A 220 5.41 -8.08 -20.09
N LYS A 221 5.99 -8.51 -18.96
CA LYS A 221 6.11 -7.71 -17.73
C LYS A 221 4.76 -7.15 -17.26
N LEU A 222 3.71 -7.97 -17.35
CA LEU A 222 2.39 -7.60 -16.84
C LEU A 222 2.47 -7.46 -15.31
N ALA A 223 2.14 -6.27 -14.80
CA ALA A 223 2.04 -6.02 -13.37
C ALA A 223 0.62 -6.30 -12.90
N ASN A 224 0.48 -7.29 -12.02
CA ASN A 224 -0.79 -7.63 -11.39
C ASN A 224 -1.00 -6.80 -10.10
N GLY A 225 -2.21 -6.80 -9.56
CA GLY A 225 -2.54 -6.14 -8.31
C GLY A 225 -3.88 -6.61 -7.75
N CYS A 226 -4.19 -6.22 -6.53
CA CYS A 226 -5.49 -6.52 -5.91
C CYS A 226 -6.47 -5.36 -6.13
N TYR A 227 -7.71 -5.67 -6.49
CA TYR A 227 -8.77 -4.69 -6.73
C TYR A 227 -9.57 -4.37 -5.46
N SER A 228 -9.98 -3.12 -5.30
CA SER A 228 -10.71 -2.61 -4.13
C SER A 228 -12.20 -3.02 -4.04
N GLY A 229 -12.70 -3.86 -4.96
CA GLY A 229 -14.12 -4.19 -5.07
C GLY A 229 -14.53 -5.62 -4.71
N TRP A 230 -13.61 -6.48 -4.24
CA TRP A 230 -13.88 -7.89 -3.89
C TRP A 230 -13.54 -8.22 -2.43
#